data_AF-A0A3N0YIU0-F1
#
_entry.id   AF-A0A3N0YIU0-F1
#
_cell.length_a   1.000
_cell.length_b   1.000
_cell.length_c   1.000
_cell.angle_alpha   90.00
_cell.angle_beta   90.00
_cell.angle_gamma   90.00
#
_symmetry.space_group_name_H-M   'P 1'
#
loop_
_entity.id
_entity.type
_entity.pdbx_description
1 polymer ?
#
loop_
_entity_poly.entity_id
_entity_poly.type
_entity_poly.pdbx_seq_one_letter_code
_entity_poly.pdbx_strand_id
1 'polypeptide(L)'
;MYPAVTLMCLEQGEGSLERHLEKFLDLAHQTTFPDYCLCTFLYVGLNNTTRAQLSGEGPRGSFASYVEWVLASCGSPFTVEVAASPTPQPVPSQNHPDGEDL
;
A
#
# COMPACT_ATOMS: atom_id res chain seq x y z
N MET A 1 -13.08 -3.42 -18.03
CA MET A 1 -12.18 -2.26 -17.87
C MET A 1 -10.82 -2.81 -17.49
N TYR A 2 -9.72 -2.32 -18.08
CA TYR A 2 -8.37 -2.86 -17.80
C TYR A 2 -7.79 -2.16 -16.57
N PRO A 3 -7.60 -2.85 -15.42
CA PRO A 3 -7.17 -2.21 -14.17
C PRO A 3 -5.87 -1.41 -14.34
N ALA A 4 -4.93 -1.94 -15.12
CA ALA A 4 -3.68 -1.28 -15.43
C ALA A 4 -3.86 0.07 -16.15
N VAL A 5 -4.74 0.13 -17.16
CA VAL A 5 -5.03 1.37 -17.89
C VAL A 5 -5.77 2.35 -16.99
N THR A 6 -6.71 1.87 -16.19
CA THR A 6 -7.42 2.71 -15.22
C THR A 6 -6.48 3.31 -14.20
N LEU A 7 -5.55 2.53 -13.65
CA LEU A 7 -4.57 2.99 -12.68
C LEU A 7 -3.67 4.09 -13.26
N MET A 8 -3.17 3.89 -14.48
CA MET A 8 -2.31 4.88 -15.16
C MET A 8 -3.02 6.20 -15.44
N CYS A 9 -4.35 6.17 -15.61
CA CYS A 9 -5.17 7.36 -15.89
C CYS A 9 -5.94 7.86 -14.66
N LEU A 10 -5.67 7.31 -13.47
CA LEU A 10 -6.41 7.70 -12.27
C LEU A 10 -5.94 9.06 -11.77
N GLU A 11 -6.83 10.04 -11.78
CA GLU A 11 -6.58 11.38 -11.26
C GLU A 11 -7.33 11.60 -9.94
N GLN A 12 -6.73 12.34 -9.01
CA GLN A 12 -7.35 12.73 -7.74
C GLN A 12 -8.49 13.73 -7.97
N GLY A 13 -8.30 14.67 -8.92
CA GLY A 13 -9.22 15.78 -9.14
C GLY A 13 -9.47 16.60 -7.88
N GLU A 14 -10.72 17.02 -7.67
CA GLU A 14 -11.19 17.73 -6.47
C GLU A 14 -11.48 16.78 -5.28
N GLY A 15 -11.20 15.47 -5.43
CA GLY A 15 -11.42 14.47 -4.40
C GLY A 15 -10.38 14.54 -3.27
N SER A 16 -10.73 13.98 -2.12
CA SER A 16 -9.79 13.83 -1.01
C SER A 16 -8.67 12.84 -1.36
N LEU A 17 -7.51 13.01 -0.71
CA LEU A 17 -6.37 12.12 -0.86
C LEU A 17 -6.74 10.68 -0.51
N GLU A 18 -7.52 10.49 0.55
CA GLU A 18 -7.93 9.17 1.05
C GLU A 18 -8.76 8.42 0.02
N ARG A 19 -9.76 9.09 -0.57
CA ARG A 19 -10.62 8.48 -1.60
C ARG A 19 -9.82 8.15 -2.86
N HIS A 20 -8.83 8.96 -3.21
CA HIS A 20 -7.96 8.68 -4.34
C HIS A 20 -7.06 7.48 -4.05
N LEU A 21 -6.42 7.43 -2.88
CA LEU A 21 -5.57 6.33 -2.46
C LEU A 21 -6.34 5.02 -2.35
N GLU A 22 -7.54 5.01 -1.78
CA GLU A 22 -8.37 3.80 -1.68
C GLU A 22 -8.60 3.17 -3.06
N LYS A 23 -9.00 3.98 -4.04
CA LYS A 23 -9.17 3.52 -5.44
C LYS A 23 -7.85 3.10 -6.08
N PHE A 24 -6.79 3.86 -5.83
CA PHE A 24 -5.47 3.57 -6.39
C PHE A 24 -4.96 2.22 -5.88
N LEU A 25 -5.09 1.95 -4.58
CA LEU A 25 -4.66 0.71 -3.94
C LEU A 25 -5.47 -0.50 -4.43
N ASP A 26 -6.80 -0.36 -4.56
CA ASP A 26 -7.67 -1.40 -5.12
C ASP A 26 -7.24 -1.80 -6.54
N LEU A 27 -6.93 -0.79 -7.38
CA LEU A 27 -6.44 -1.04 -8.73
C LEU A 27 -5.01 -1.59 -8.74
N ALA A 28 -4.12 -1.10 -7.87
CA ALA A 28 -2.71 -1.52 -7.83
C ALA A 28 -2.61 -3.01 -7.53
N HIS A 29 -3.44 -3.51 -6.62
CA HIS A 29 -3.51 -4.93 -6.26
C HIS A 29 -3.94 -5.84 -7.42
N GLN A 30 -4.59 -5.28 -8.44
CA GLN A 30 -5.03 -5.99 -9.65
C GLN A 30 -4.01 -5.89 -10.80
N THR A 31 -2.82 -5.32 -10.55
CA THR A 31 -1.77 -5.12 -11.55
C THR A 31 -0.47 -5.79 -11.14
N THR A 32 0.43 -5.97 -12.11
CA THR A 32 1.79 -6.48 -11.88
C THR A 32 2.85 -5.40 -12.07
N PHE A 33 2.47 -4.13 -11.88
CA PHE A 33 3.41 -3.02 -12.01
C PHE A 33 4.47 -3.07 -10.89
N PRO A 34 5.74 -2.76 -11.20
CA PRO A 34 6.76 -2.63 -10.17
C PRO A 34 6.49 -1.38 -9.32
N ASP A 35 6.95 -1.39 -8.08
CA ASP A 35 6.76 -0.30 -7.11
C ASP A 35 7.13 1.08 -7.65
N TYR A 36 8.23 1.19 -8.40
CA TYR A 36 8.66 2.48 -8.97
C TYR A 36 7.61 3.06 -9.94
N CYS A 37 6.94 2.20 -10.72
CA CYS A 37 5.86 2.62 -11.60
C CYS A 37 4.66 3.09 -10.79
N LEU A 38 4.27 2.33 -9.75
CA LEU A 38 3.16 2.70 -8.89
C LEU A 38 3.38 4.03 -8.17
N CYS A 39 4.58 4.28 -7.64
CA CYS A 39 4.95 5.56 -7.05
C CYS A 39 4.83 6.71 -8.07
N THR A 40 5.30 6.48 -9.29
CA THR A 40 5.25 7.48 -10.37
C THR A 40 3.81 7.79 -10.77
N PHE A 41 2.99 6.76 -10.98
CA PHE A 41 1.59 6.93 -11.36
C PHE A 41 0.78 7.61 -10.26
N LEU A 42 1.01 7.24 -9.00
CA LEU A 42 0.38 7.92 -7.87
C LEU A 42 0.74 9.41 -7.89
N TYR A 43 2.04 9.75 -7.93
CA TYR A 43 2.50 11.14 -7.95
C TYR A 43 1.90 11.97 -9.09
N VAL A 44 1.84 11.40 -10.30
CA VAL A 44 1.26 12.08 -11.48
C VAL A 44 -0.24 12.28 -11.32
N GLY A 45 -0.94 11.33 -10.71
CA GLY A 45 -2.39 11.39 -10.46
C GLY A 45 -2.80 12.35 -9.34
N LEU A 46 -1.88 12.78 -8.47
CA LEU A 46 -2.17 13.72 -7.39
C LEU A 46 -2.48 15.13 -7.93
N ASN A 47 -3.40 15.83 -7.27
CA ASN A 47 -3.71 17.20 -7.61
C ASN A 47 -2.63 18.19 -7.13
N ASN A 48 -2.71 19.45 -7.58
CA ASN A 48 -1.70 20.47 -7.25
C ASN A 48 -1.58 20.72 -5.73
N THR A 49 -2.70 20.75 -5.02
CA THR A 49 -2.73 21.04 -3.58
C THR A 49 -2.03 19.95 -2.77
N THR A 50 -2.30 18.68 -3.09
CA THR A 50 -1.63 17.55 -2.44
C THR A 50 -0.14 17.52 -2.81
N ARG A 51 0.21 17.72 -4.10
CA ARG A 51 1.62 17.77 -4.51
C ARG A 51 2.40 18.90 -3.85
N ALA A 52 1.77 20.06 -3.61
CA ALA A 52 2.42 21.18 -2.93
C ALA A 52 2.74 20.89 -1.45
N GLN A 53 2.07 19.92 -0.82
CA GLN A 53 2.36 19.49 0.55
C GLN A 53 3.51 18.46 0.62
N LEU A 54 3.81 17.78 -0.50
CA LEU A 54 4.91 16.84 -0.57
C LEU A 54 6.25 17.60 -0.53
N SER A 55 6.97 17.46 0.58
CA SER A 55 8.27 18.12 0.77
C SER A 55 9.40 17.27 0.18
N GLY A 56 9.92 17.68 -0.98
CA GLY A 56 11.12 17.09 -1.58
C GLY A 56 10.88 15.77 -2.32
N GLU A 57 11.96 15.03 -2.55
CA GLU A 57 11.92 13.71 -3.18
C GLU A 57 11.44 12.66 -2.18
N GLY A 58 10.38 11.94 -2.55
CA GLY A 58 9.84 10.86 -1.73
C GLY A 58 10.85 9.71 -1.53
N PRO A 59 10.58 8.81 -0.56
CA PRO A 59 11.50 7.73 -0.24
C PRO A 59 11.75 6.83 -1.45
N ARG A 60 13.02 6.47 -1.66
CA ARG A 60 13.41 5.41 -2.58
C ARG A 60 13.17 4.07 -1.87
N GLY A 61 12.30 3.24 -2.41
CA GLY A 61 11.99 1.96 -1.80
C GLY A 61 10.66 1.38 -2.27
N SER A 62 9.96 0.75 -1.33
CA SER A 62 8.68 0.09 -1.61
C SER A 62 7.56 1.10 -1.89
N PHE A 63 6.56 0.65 -2.63
CA PHE A 63 5.34 1.44 -2.85
C PHE A 63 4.61 1.74 -1.53
N ALA A 64 4.60 0.80 -0.58
CA ALA A 64 3.99 1.00 0.74
C ALA A 64 4.65 2.17 1.50
N SER A 65 5.99 2.22 1.55
CA SER A 65 6.73 3.31 2.20
C SER A 65 6.46 4.66 1.53
N TYR A 66 6.23 4.68 0.21
CA TYR A 66 5.88 5.88 -0.51
C TYR A 66 4.48 6.39 -0.15
N VAL A 67 3.49 5.49 -0.05
CA VAL A 67 2.12 5.87 0.36
C VAL A 67 2.11 6.41 1.79
N GLU A 68 2.81 5.78 2.72
CA GLU A 68 2.95 6.28 4.10
C GLU A 68 3.56 7.68 4.13
N TRP A 69 4.58 7.94 3.31
CA TRP A 69 5.19 9.27 3.21
C TRP A 69 4.22 10.32 2.64
N VAL A 70 3.43 9.97 1.63
CA VAL A 70 2.40 10.88 1.08
C VAL A 70 1.37 11.23 2.16
N LEU A 71 0.90 10.24 2.91
CA LEU A 71 -0.07 10.42 3.99
C LEU A 71 0.49 11.29 5.12
N ALA A 72 1.71 10.99 5.56
CA ALA A 72 2.40 11.78 6.60
C ALA A 72 2.64 13.23 6.16
N SER A 73 3.05 13.43 4.90
CA SER A 73 3.30 14.77 4.35
C SER A 73 2.03 15.61 4.27
N CYS A 74 0.88 14.98 4.01
CA CYS A 74 -0.40 15.66 3.95
C CYS A 74 -1.14 15.72 5.30
N GLY A 75 -0.55 15.19 6.38
CA GLY A 75 -1.20 15.12 7.70
C GLY A 75 -2.48 14.28 7.71
N SER A 76 -2.62 13.32 6.79
CA SER A 76 -3.81 12.48 6.70
C SER A 76 -3.76 11.34 7.73
N PRO A 77 -4.84 11.09 8.49
CA PRO A 77 -4.91 9.99 9.45
C PRO A 77 -5.19 8.63 8.79
N PHE A 78 -5.26 8.57 7.46
CA PHE A 78 -5.57 7.33 6.74
C PHE A 78 -4.49 6.28 7.02
N THR A 79 -4.91 5.06 7.34
CA THR A 79 -4.02 3.94 7.61
C THR A 79 -4.12 2.97 6.44
N VAL A 80 -2.99 2.67 5.79
CA VAL A 80 -2.95 1.63 4.77
C VAL A 80 -2.93 0.29 5.52
N GLU A 81 -4.03 -0.44 5.52
CA GLU A 81 -3.99 -1.86 5.89
C GLU A 81 -3.25 -2.61 4.78
N VAL A 82 -1.92 -2.69 4.92
CA VAL A 82 -1.16 -3.72 4.21
C VAL A 82 -1.61 -5.03 4.83
N ALA A 83 -2.38 -5.81 4.06
CA ALA A 83 -2.75 -7.16 4.46
C ALA A 83 -1.46 -7.96 4.74
N ALA A 84 -1.08 -8.03 6.02
CA ALA A 84 -0.03 -8.92 6.46
C ALA A 84 -0.47 -10.33 6.06
N SER A 85 0.37 -11.02 5.28
CA SER A 85 0.15 -12.44 4.98
C SER A 85 -0.15 -13.18 6.29
N PRO A 86 -1.12 -14.10 6.31
CA PRO A 86 -1.52 -14.75 7.56
C PRO A 86 -0.29 -15.42 8.18
N THR A 87 0.10 -14.97 9.36
CA THR A 87 1.14 -15.58 10.16
C THR A 87 0.84 -17.08 10.27
N PRO A 88 1.71 -18.00 9.80
CA PRO A 88 1.48 -19.41 10.01
C PRO A 88 1.42 -19.65 11.52
N GLN A 89 0.27 -20.11 12.01
CA GLN A 89 0.09 -20.49 13.41
C GLN A 89 1.20 -21.49 13.78
N PRO A 90 1.88 -21.32 14.92
CA PRO A 90 2.81 -22.33 15.39
C PRO A 90 2.00 -23.60 15.67
N VAL A 91 2.33 -24.68 14.95
CA VAL A 91 1.78 -26.01 15.19
C VAL A 91 2.10 -26.38 16.64
N PRO A 92 1.11 -26.76 17.48
CA PRO A 92 1.41 -27.21 18.83
C PRO A 92 2.31 -28.45 18.71
N SER A 93 3.55 -28.35 19.19
CA SER A 93 4.42 -29.52 19.35
C SER A 93 3.71 -30.50 20.29
N GLN A 94 3.27 -31.63 19.75
CA GLN A 94 2.85 -32.76 20.55
C GLN A 94 4.06 -33.22 21.36
N ASN A 95 4.11 -32.81 22.62
CA ASN A 95 5.01 -33.40 23.61
C ASN A 95 4.59 -34.87 23.76
N HIS A 96 5.47 -35.76 23.35
CA HIS A 96 5.44 -37.18 23.65
C HIS A 96 5.71 -37.34 25.15
N PRO A 97 4.84 -37.98 25.96
CA PRO A 97 5.27 -38.56 27.20
C PRO A 97 5.75 -39.98 26.91
N ASP A 98 7.07 -40.14 27.05
CA ASP A 98 7.71 -41.43 27.25
C ASP A 98 7.07 -42.05 28.50
N GLY A 99 6.49 -43.24 28.32
CA GLY A 99 5.82 -44.00 29.37
C GLY A 99 6.50 -45.34 29.50
N GLU A 100 7.60 -45.33 30.25
CA GLU A 100 8.33 -46.46 30.78
C GLU A 100 7.46 -47.40 31.66
N ASP A 101 7.81 -48.69 31.59
CA ASP A 101 7.67 -49.76 32.59
C ASP A 101 6.29 -50.41 32.89
N LEU A 102 6.07 -51.61 32.30
CA LEU A 102 5.79 -52.86 33.05
C LEU A 102 6.08 -54.12 32.22
#